data_AF-A0A7C1C5L8-F1
#
_entry.id   AF-A0A7C1C5L8-F1
#
_cell.length_a   1.000
_cell.length_b   1.000
_cell.length_c   1.000
_cell.angle_alpha   90.00
_cell.angle_beta   90.00
_cell.angle_gamma   90.00
#
_symmetry.space_group_name_H-M   'P 1'
#
loop_
_entity.id
_entity.type
_entity.pdbx_description
1 polymer ?
#
loop_
_entity_poly.entity_id
_entity_poly.type
_entity_poly.pdbx_seq_one_letter_code
_entity_poly.pdbx_strand_id
1 'polypeptide(L)'
;MPQSDIPFLLRPIARLGDRTIYVLRDLGRMGVFLMFGVAGVFKHPFRFREVVKQLGFIGAGSMAVIFFTAISSGMVLGLQGYYSLHKFGAEGMLGSAVSLTLIMELGPV
;
A
#
# COMPACT_ATOMS: atom_id res chain seq x y z
N MET A 1 -21.09 -0.33 33.42
CA MET A 1 -20.91 0.35 34.71
C MET A 1 -21.23 1.84 34.54
N PRO A 2 -21.79 2.48 35.58
CA PRO A 2 -22.83 3.50 35.51
C PRO A 2 -22.29 4.88 35.13
N GLN A 3 -23.08 5.61 34.34
CA GLN A 3 -22.75 6.91 33.75
C GLN A 3 -23.46 8.07 34.47
N SER A 4 -23.73 7.94 35.78
CA SER A 4 -24.59 8.89 36.51
C SER A 4 -23.87 10.05 37.22
N ASP A 5 -22.53 10.08 37.34
CA ASP A 5 -21.86 11.13 38.13
C ASP A 5 -20.51 11.56 37.54
N ILE A 6 -20.51 12.12 36.31
CA ILE A 6 -19.31 12.72 35.71
C ILE A 6 -19.50 14.24 35.61
N PRO A 7 -18.68 15.07 36.29
CA PRO A 7 -18.78 16.52 36.22
C PRO A 7 -18.60 17.00 34.77
N PHE A 8 -19.29 18.09 34.38
CA PHE A 8 -19.35 18.60 33.00
C PHE A 8 -17.96 18.77 32.35
N LEU A 9 -16.93 19.06 33.16
CA LEU A 9 -15.51 19.18 32.78
C LEU A 9 -14.84 17.87 32.34
N LEU A 10 -15.27 16.70 32.83
CA LEU A 10 -14.65 15.40 32.53
C LEU A 10 -15.34 14.63 31.39
N ARG A 11 -16.49 15.12 30.90
CA ARG A 11 -17.19 14.57 29.72
C ARG A 11 -16.35 14.53 28.43
N PRO A 12 -15.56 15.56 28.06
CA PRO A 12 -14.70 15.49 26.88
C PRO A 12 -13.58 14.45 27.05
N ILE A 13 -13.02 14.33 28.26
CA ILE A 13 -11.99 13.33 28.58
C ILE A 13 -12.57 11.92 28.55
N ALA A 14 -13.78 11.71 29.08
CA ALA A 14 -14.48 10.43 29.02
C ALA A 14 -14.79 10.00 27.57
N ARG A 15 -15.24 10.92 26.71
CA ARG A 15 -15.46 10.62 25.27
C ARG A 15 -14.17 10.30 24.53
N LEU A 16 -13.07 10.98 24.86
CA LEU A 16 -11.74 10.66 24.32
C LEU A 16 -11.28 9.27 24.79
N GLY A 17 -11.52 8.93 26.05
CA GLY A 17 -11.27 7.60 26.62
C GLY A 17 -12.06 6.52 25.88
N ASP A 18 -13.36 6.70 25.68
CA ASP A 18 -14.21 5.75 24.96
C ASP A 18 -13.80 5.58 23.49
N ARG A 19 -13.44 6.68 22.81
CA ARG A 19 -12.92 6.62 21.43
C ARG A 19 -11.58 5.90 21.36
N THR A 20 -10.68 6.18 22.29
CA THR A 20 -9.36 5.54 22.34
C THR A 20 -9.49 4.05 22.62
N ILE A 21 -10.34 3.66 23.57
CA ILE A 21 -10.63 2.25 23.89
C ILE A 21 -11.32 1.57 22.70
N TYR A 22 -12.22 2.27 21.99
CA TYR A 22 -12.86 1.74 20.78
C TYR A 22 -11.83 1.45 19.69
N VAL A 23 -10.97 2.42 19.35
CA VAL A 23 -9.91 2.25 18.34
C VAL A 23 -8.94 1.16 18.76
N LEU A 24 -8.52 1.12 20.02
CA LEU A 24 -7.61 0.10 20.52
C LEU A 24 -8.22 -1.31 20.46
N ARG A 25 -9.52 -1.43 20.75
CA ARG A 25 -10.26 -2.70 20.63
C ARG A 25 -10.42 -3.13 19.18
N ASP A 26 -10.72 -2.20 18.29
CA ASP A 26 -10.87 -2.48 16.86
C ASP A 26 -9.53 -2.92 16.27
N LEU A 27 -8.46 -2.20 16.58
CA LEU A 27 -7.09 -2.53 16.17
C LEU A 27 -6.65 -3.89 16.74
N GLY A 28 -6.99 -4.18 18.00
CA GLY A 28 -6.74 -5.49 18.61
C GLY A 28 -7.48 -6.62 17.90
N ARG A 29 -8.75 -6.41 17.51
CA ARG A 29 -9.53 -7.39 16.73
C ARG A 29 -8.96 -7.60 15.34
N MET A 30 -8.56 -6.52 14.65
CA MET A 30 -7.90 -6.59 13.35
C MET A 30 -6.56 -7.34 13.45
N GLY A 31 -5.76 -7.06 14.49
CA GLY A 31 -4.50 -7.75 14.74
C GLY A 31 -4.68 -9.25 15.00
N VAL A 32 -5.66 -9.62 15.82
CA VAL A 32 -6.01 -11.03 16.06
C VAL A 32 -6.51 -11.71 14.77
N PHE A 33 -7.36 -11.05 14.00
CA PHE A 33 -7.81 -11.56 12.71
C PHE A 33 -6.65 -11.76 11.72
N LEU A 34 -5.71 -10.81 11.66
CA LEU A 34 -4.50 -10.92 10.84
C LEU A 34 -3.64 -12.10 11.30
N MET A 35 -3.40 -12.27 12.61
CA MET A 35 -2.65 -13.41 13.14
C MET A 35 -3.30 -14.75 12.77
N PHE A 36 -4.62 -14.87 12.92
CA PHE A 36 -5.35 -16.07 12.48
C PHE A 36 -5.30 -16.26 10.96
N GLY A 37 -5.39 -15.19 10.18
CA GLY A 37 -5.26 -15.21 8.72
C GLY A 37 -3.89 -15.72 8.28
N VAL A 38 -2.80 -15.14 8.81
CA VAL A 38 -1.42 -15.54 8.53
C VAL A 38 -1.15 -16.98 8.99
N ALA A 39 -1.57 -17.36 10.19
CA ALA A 39 -1.47 -18.76 10.64
C ALA A 39 -2.28 -19.71 9.73
N GLY A 40 -3.41 -19.24 9.19
CA GLY A 40 -4.22 -19.96 8.21
C GLY A 40 -3.55 -20.14 6.85
N VAL A 41 -2.67 -19.23 6.42
CA VAL A 41 -1.90 -19.36 5.17
C VAL A 41 -1.03 -20.62 5.21
N PHE A 42 -0.44 -20.95 6.36
CA PHE A 42 0.42 -22.13 6.52
C PHE A 42 -0.35 -23.43 6.78
N LYS A 43 -1.68 -23.38 6.92
CA LYS A 43 -2.51 -24.56 7.20
C LYS A 43 -2.94 -25.24 5.89
N HIS A 44 -2.53 -26.49 5.72
CA HIS A 44 -2.94 -27.35 4.61
C HIS A 44 -4.46 -27.62 4.65
N PRO A 45 -5.23 -27.66 3.55
CA PRO A 45 -4.85 -27.64 2.14
C PRO A 45 -4.80 -26.24 1.50
N PHE A 46 -3.71 -25.95 0.77
CA PHE A 46 -3.54 -24.69 0.03
C PHE A 46 -4.58 -24.57 -1.09
N ARG A 47 -5.50 -23.62 -0.98
CA ARG A 47 -6.51 -23.30 -1.99
C ARG A 47 -5.91 -22.46 -3.13
N PHE A 48 -4.87 -22.98 -3.81
CA PHE A 48 -4.19 -22.29 -4.92
C PHE A 48 -5.17 -21.78 -6.00
N ARG A 49 -6.23 -22.56 -6.29
CA ARG A 49 -7.29 -22.16 -7.23
C ARG A 49 -8.00 -20.87 -6.81
N GLU A 50 -8.22 -20.66 -5.52
CA GLU A 50 -8.85 -19.43 -5.02
C GLU A 50 -7.88 -18.25 -5.08
N VAL A 51 -6.61 -18.49 -4.76
CA VAL A 51 -5.55 -17.47 -4.85
C VAL A 51 -5.41 -16.98 -6.30
N VAL A 52 -5.31 -17.89 -7.27
CA VAL A 52 -5.23 -17.52 -8.69
C VAL A 52 -6.47 -16.77 -9.16
N LYS A 53 -7.66 -17.16 -8.68
CA LYS A 53 -8.91 -16.45 -8.99
C LYS A 53 -8.91 -15.02 -8.42
N GLN A 54 -8.44 -14.83 -7.18
CA GLN A 54 -8.34 -13.52 -6.55
C GLN A 54 -7.26 -12.65 -7.20
N LEU A 55 -6.11 -13.23 -7.56
CA LEU A 55 -5.06 -12.57 -8.33
C LEU A 55 -5.57 -12.15 -9.71
N GLY A 56 -6.33 -13.00 -10.39
CA GLY A 56 -6.97 -12.65 -11.66
C GLY A 56 -7.99 -11.52 -11.49
N PHE A 57 -8.84 -11.58 -10.48
CA PHE A 57 -9.87 -10.56 -10.25
C PHE A 57 -9.28 -9.20 -9.87
N ILE A 58 -8.36 -9.17 -8.89
CA ILE A 58 -7.72 -7.93 -8.40
C ILE A 58 -6.68 -7.44 -9.42
N GLY A 59 -5.79 -8.34 -9.85
CA GLY A 59 -4.71 -8.02 -10.77
C GLY A 59 -5.21 -7.61 -12.15
N ALA A 60 -6.05 -8.42 -12.80
CA ALA A 60 -6.57 -8.07 -14.12
C ALA A 60 -7.51 -6.84 -14.05
N GLY A 61 -8.23 -6.66 -12.95
CA GLY A 61 -9.04 -5.47 -12.71
C GLY A 61 -8.23 -4.18 -12.66
N SER A 62 -6.99 -4.24 -12.15
CA SER A 62 -6.09 -3.08 -12.07
C SER A 62 -5.13 -2.96 -13.26
N MET A 63 -5.02 -3.96 -14.14
CA MET A 63 -4.07 -3.94 -15.27
C MET A 63 -4.19 -2.70 -16.14
N ALA A 64 -5.41 -2.31 -16.52
CA ALA A 64 -5.62 -1.15 -17.40
C ALA A 64 -5.06 0.15 -16.82
N VAL A 65 -5.27 0.38 -15.52
CA VAL A 65 -4.74 1.55 -14.80
C VAL A 65 -3.21 1.46 -14.71
N ILE A 66 -2.67 0.28 -14.39
CA ILE A 66 -1.21 0.06 -14.30
C ILE A 66 -0.54 0.36 -15.65
N PHE A 67 -1.09 -0.15 -16.76
CA PHE A 67 -0.54 0.09 -18.10
C PHE A 67 -0.56 1.57 -18.46
N PHE A 68 -1.69 2.24 -18.23
CA PHE A 68 -1.82 3.66 -18.56
C PHE A 68 -0.85 4.53 -17.74
N THR A 69 -0.73 4.25 -16.44
CA THR A 69 0.23 4.94 -15.56
C THR A 69 1.67 4.63 -15.95
N ALA A 70 2.02 3.37 -16.25
CA ALA A 70 3.38 2.98 -16.61
C ALA A 70 3.87 3.66 -17.89
N ILE A 71 3.02 3.75 -18.92
CA ILE A 71 3.35 4.43 -20.18
C ILE A 71 3.52 5.93 -19.94
N SER A 72 2.59 6.55 -19.22
CA SER A 72 2.61 7.99 -18.96
C SER A 72 3.85 8.38 -18.15
N SER A 73 4.12 7.68 -17.04
CA SER A 73 5.30 7.91 -16.20
C SER A 73 6.59 7.58 -16.94
N GLY A 74 6.62 6.49 -17.72
CA GLY A 74 7.79 6.11 -18.52
C GLY A 74 8.17 7.15 -19.57
N MET A 75 7.18 7.72 -20.27
CA MET A 75 7.42 8.79 -21.25
C MET A 75 7.98 10.05 -20.58
N VAL A 76 7.43 10.44 -19.43
CA VAL A 76 7.92 11.60 -18.66
C VAL A 76 9.37 11.39 -18.22
N LEU A 77 9.71 10.21 -17.69
CA LEU A 77 11.07 9.89 -17.27
C LEU A 77 12.05 9.81 -18.43
N GLY A 78 11.63 9.26 -19.58
CA GLY A 78 12.47 9.21 -20.78
C GLY A 78 12.83 10.62 -21.26
N LEU A 79 11.85 11.52 -21.30
CA LEU A 79 12.08 12.90 -21.73
C LEU A 79 12.91 13.70 -20.72
N GLN A 80 12.60 13.60 -19.43
CA GLN A 80 13.37 14.28 -18.37
C GLN A 80 14.80 13.73 -18.27
N GLY A 81 14.97 12.42 -18.38
CA GLY A 81 16.26 11.76 -18.45
C GLY A 81 17.07 12.27 -19.63
N TYR A 82 16.44 12.42 -20.82
CA TYR A 82 17.13 12.88 -22.03
C TYR A 82 17.72 14.27 -21.83
N TYR A 83 16.93 15.22 -21.32
CA TYR A 83 17.42 16.56 -21.05
C TYR A 83 18.50 16.61 -19.97
N SER A 84 18.47 15.69 -19.00
CA SER A 84 19.49 15.61 -17.95
C SER A 84 20.82 15.09 -18.54
N LEU A 85 20.80 13.97 -19.26
CA LEU A 85 22.01 13.32 -19.76
C LEU A 85 22.61 13.97 -21.00
N HIS A 86 21.80 14.64 -21.83
CA HIS A 86 22.29 15.46 -22.94
C HIS A 86 23.20 16.58 -22.44
N LYS A 87 22.91 17.19 -21.28
CA LYS A 87 23.77 18.21 -20.66
C LYS A 87 25.13 17.68 -20.19
N PHE A 88 25.23 16.37 -19.94
CA PHE A 88 26.47 15.70 -19.54
C PHE A 88 27.21 15.03 -20.72
N GLY A 89 26.72 15.18 -21.96
CA GLY A 89 27.35 14.59 -23.16
C GLY A 89 27.32 13.06 -23.19
N ALA A 90 26.46 12.42 -22.39
CA ALA A 90 26.44 10.98 -22.14
C ALA A 90 25.14 10.32 -22.60
N GLU A 91 24.66 10.66 -23.81
CA GLU A 91 23.42 10.13 -24.39
C GLU A 91 23.36 8.60 -24.44
N GLY A 92 24.50 7.93 -24.58
CA GLY A 92 24.60 6.46 -24.59
C GLY A 92 24.26 5.78 -23.26
N MET A 93 24.32 6.50 -22.13
CA MET A 93 23.97 5.98 -20.80
C MET A 93 22.52 6.26 -20.39
N LEU A 94 21.73 6.85 -21.28
CA LEU A 94 20.35 7.23 -21.03
C LEU A 94 19.46 6.03 -20.68
N GLY A 95 19.54 4.98 -21.50
CA GLY A 95 18.74 3.78 -21.31
C GLY A 95 19.06 3.05 -20.00
N SER A 96 20.34 2.97 -19.62
CA SER A 96 20.76 2.37 -18.35
C SER A 96 20.31 3.19 -17.14
N ALA A 97 20.43 4.52 -17.21
CA ALA A 97 20.02 5.39 -16.11
C ALA A 97 18.50 5.34 -15.87
N VAL A 98 17.70 5.43 -16.93
CA VAL A 98 16.24 5.37 -16.83
C VAL A 98 15.77 3.99 -16.32
N SER A 99 16.36 2.90 -16.82
CA SER A 99 16.02 1.54 -16.36
C SER A 99 16.36 1.35 -14.88
N LEU A 100 17.49 1.90 -14.43
CA LEU A 100 17.91 1.84 -13.02
C LEU A 100 16.94 2.62 -12.12
N THR A 101 16.58 3.85 -12.49
CA THR A 101 15.59 4.65 -11.76
C THR A 101 14.24 3.94 -11.69
N LEU A 102 13.78 3.34 -12.79
CA LEU A 102 12.52 2.58 -12.77
C LEU A 102 12.55 1.39 -11.81
N ILE A 103 13.65 0.62 -11.80
CA ILE A 103 13.76 -0.58 -10.97
C ILE A 103 13.95 -0.23 -9.48
N MET A 104 14.75 0.78 -9.16
CA MET A 104 15.14 1.08 -7.78
C MET A 104 14.28 2.14 -7.11
N GLU A 105 13.85 3.18 -7.85
CA GLU A 105 13.15 4.33 -7.27
C GLU A 105 11.63 4.24 -7.48
N LEU A 106 11.17 3.54 -8.51
CA LEU A 106 9.74 3.45 -8.85
C LEU A 106 9.15 2.05 -8.70
N GLY A 107 9.99 1.01 -8.63
CA GLY A 107 9.58 -0.38 -8.44
C GLY A 107 9.18 -0.74 -6.99
N PRO A 108 9.94 -0.35 -5.96
CA PRO A 108 9.66 -0.72 -4.57
C PRO A 108 8.87 0.33 -3.77
N VAL A 109 8.61 1.50 -4.35
CA VAL A 109 7.89 2.62 -3.68
C VAL A 109 6.38 2.45 -3.67
#